data_AF-A0A962XPE8-F1
#
_entry.id   AF-A0A962XPE8-F1
#
_cell.length_a   1.000
_cell.length_b   1.000
_cell.length_c   1.000
_cell.angle_alpha   90.00
_cell.angle_beta   90.00
_cell.angle_gamma   90.00
#
_symmetry.space_group_name_H-M   'P 1'
#
loop_
_entity.id
_entity.type
_entity.pdbx_description
1 polymer ?
#
loop_
_entity_poly.entity_id
_entity_poly.type
_entity_poly.pdbx_seq_one_letter_code
_entity_poly.pdbx_strand_id
1 'polypeptide(L)'
;MDTADQAPQTPEKMSSEQRKIIALYLLFFGSIILGVLPSLYTALFSVVLLAVSMTAIYLLREHSTNDSFSKSHAIFLIRTFWTANLYLVISTVGSVLIFLMFVKLSPLNPCVHTVMDHAESILLSNDYTLLTKAVAPCEEKFMALNDKVIFICVILAAFPVLAYLTARFTRGFRKAVLDRNI
;
A
#
# COMPACT_ATOMS: atom_id res chain seq x y z
N MET A 1 57.92 -14.01 -10.48
CA MET A 1 56.76 -13.10 -10.48
C MET A 1 55.57 -13.99 -10.78
N ASP A 2 55.06 -14.65 -9.73
CA ASP A 2 54.01 -15.66 -9.86
C ASP A 2 52.65 -14.96 -9.87
N THR A 3 52.12 -14.76 -11.07
CA THR A 3 50.70 -14.50 -11.28
C THR A 3 49.93 -15.76 -10.92
N ALA A 4 49.54 -15.86 -9.65
CA ALA A 4 48.64 -16.89 -9.17
C ALA A 4 47.29 -16.73 -9.89
N ASP A 5 47.01 -17.73 -10.71
CA ASP A 5 45.77 -17.97 -11.45
C ASP A 5 44.60 -18.12 -10.45
N GLN A 6 43.90 -17.02 -10.15
CA GLN A 6 42.69 -17.07 -9.34
C GLN A 6 41.58 -17.68 -10.20
N ALA A 7 41.34 -18.97 -9.99
CA ALA A 7 40.23 -19.68 -10.59
C ALA A 7 38.91 -18.91 -10.38
N PRO A 8 38.04 -18.84 -11.41
CA PRO A 8 36.79 -18.10 -11.33
C PRO A 8 35.93 -18.66 -10.20
N GLN A 9 35.67 -17.85 -9.17
CA GLN A 9 34.77 -18.21 -8.08
C GLN A 9 33.38 -18.51 -8.66
N THR A 10 32.97 -19.78 -8.60
CA THR A 10 31.62 -20.20 -8.97
C THR A 10 30.61 -19.45 -8.09
N PRO A 11 29.52 -18.91 -8.67
CA PRO A 11 28.55 -18.12 -7.92
C PRO A 11 27.94 -18.95 -6.79
N GLU A 12 28.16 -18.49 -5.56
CA GLU A 12 27.67 -19.14 -4.35
C GLU A 12 26.14 -19.20 -4.35
N LYS A 13 25.59 -20.41 -4.10
CA LYS A 13 24.18 -20.72 -4.28
C LYS A 13 23.37 -20.18 -3.08
N MET A 14 22.37 -19.34 -3.37
CA MET A 14 21.48 -18.75 -2.37
C MET A 14 20.83 -19.80 -1.45
N SER A 15 20.82 -19.55 -0.13
CA SER A 15 20.22 -20.46 0.84
C SER A 15 18.69 -20.53 0.71
N SER A 16 18.10 -21.64 1.14
CA SER A 16 16.65 -21.84 1.08
C SER A 16 15.88 -20.83 1.96
N GLU A 17 16.45 -20.45 3.11
CA GLU A 17 15.90 -19.43 3.99
C GLU A 17 15.92 -18.05 3.36
N GLN A 18 17.06 -17.66 2.77
CA GLN A 18 17.20 -16.37 2.10
C GLN A 18 16.18 -16.22 0.97
N ARG A 19 15.95 -17.28 0.19
CA ARG A 19 14.94 -17.28 -0.88
C ARG A 19 13.52 -17.08 -0.33
N LYS A 20 13.18 -17.70 0.81
CA LYS A 20 11.87 -17.51 1.48
C LYS A 20 11.71 -16.06 1.95
N ILE A 21 12.72 -15.48 2.58
CA ILE A 21 12.70 -14.08 3.04
C ILE A 21 12.51 -13.12 1.85
N ILE A 22 13.29 -13.29 0.78
CA ILE A 22 13.16 -12.48 -0.43
C ILE A 22 11.75 -12.58 -1.01
N ALA A 23 11.18 -13.79 -1.08
CA ALA A 23 9.81 -13.99 -1.54
C ALA A 23 8.79 -13.25 -0.66
N LEU A 24 8.95 -13.27 0.67
CA LEU A 24 8.10 -12.52 1.60
C LEU A 24 8.21 -11.00 1.39
N TYR A 25 9.40 -10.46 1.16
CA TYR A 25 9.58 -9.04 0.82
C TYR A 25 8.84 -8.68 -0.47
N LEU A 26 8.98 -9.50 -1.53
CA LEU A 26 8.32 -9.27 -2.81
C LEU A 26 6.80 -9.38 -2.70
N LEU A 27 6.29 -10.38 -1.98
CA LEU A 27 4.86 -10.58 -1.75
C LEU A 27 4.26 -9.41 -0.95
N PHE A 28 4.93 -9.03 0.14
CA PHE A 28 4.52 -7.93 1.00
C PHE A 28 4.49 -6.61 0.23
N PHE A 29 5.59 -6.24 -0.42
CA PHE A 29 5.67 -4.97 -1.16
C PHE A 29 4.80 -4.96 -2.41
N GLY A 30 4.69 -6.09 -3.11
CA GLY A 30 3.80 -6.27 -4.26
C GLY A 30 2.33 -6.08 -3.88
N SER A 31 1.90 -6.60 -2.72
CA SER A 31 0.54 -6.36 -2.23
C SER A 31 0.27 -4.88 -2.01
N ILE A 32 1.21 -4.13 -1.44
CA ILE A 32 1.04 -2.69 -1.21
C ILE A 32 0.95 -1.93 -2.53
N ILE A 33 1.84 -2.18 -3.49
CA ILE A 33 1.80 -1.53 -4.82
C ILE A 33 0.45 -1.78 -5.49
N LEU A 34 -0.04 -3.02 -5.42
CA LEU A 34 -1.31 -3.39 -6.03
C LEU A 34 -2.51 -2.67 -5.38
N GLY A 35 -2.44 -2.39 -4.08
CA GLY A 35 -3.47 -1.65 -3.35
C GLY A 35 -3.56 -0.16 -3.72
N VAL A 36 -2.52 0.40 -4.37
CA VAL A 36 -2.53 1.80 -4.85
C VAL A 36 -3.22 1.94 -6.20
N LEU A 37 -3.43 0.84 -6.92
CA LEU A 37 -4.13 0.89 -8.21
C LEU A 37 -5.60 1.29 -8.00
N PRO A 38 -6.15 2.20 -8.83
CA PRO A 38 -7.52 2.70 -8.70
C PRO A 38 -8.55 1.69 -9.24
N SER A 39 -8.55 0.48 -8.71
CA SER A 39 -9.52 -0.56 -9.01
C SER A 39 -9.96 -1.26 -7.73
N LEU A 40 -11.28 -1.40 -7.56
CA LEU A 40 -11.85 -2.08 -6.39
C LEU A 40 -11.36 -3.53 -6.31
N TYR A 41 -11.29 -4.24 -7.44
CA TYR A 41 -10.83 -5.62 -7.46
C TYR A 41 -9.34 -5.75 -7.12
N THR A 42 -8.50 -4.82 -7.57
CA THR A 42 -7.07 -4.82 -7.21
C THR A 42 -6.89 -4.49 -5.73
N ALA A 43 -7.68 -3.56 -5.19
CA ALA A 43 -7.68 -3.25 -3.77
C ALA A 43 -8.09 -4.45 -2.92
N LEU A 44 -9.20 -5.13 -3.25
CA LEU A 44 -9.64 -6.34 -2.54
C LEU A 44 -8.59 -7.45 -2.59
N PHE A 45 -8.02 -7.71 -3.77
CA PHE A 45 -6.96 -8.71 -3.91
C PHE A 45 -5.70 -8.32 -3.14
N SER A 46 -5.34 -7.02 -3.11
CA SER A 46 -4.20 -6.53 -2.33
C SER A 46 -4.36 -6.79 -0.84
N VAL A 47 -5.57 -6.62 -0.29
CA VAL A 47 -5.87 -6.87 1.13
C VAL A 47 -5.71 -8.35 1.45
N VAL A 48 -6.23 -9.24 0.60
CA VAL A 48 -6.07 -10.69 0.76
C VAL A 48 -4.60 -11.08 0.70
N LEU A 49 -3.85 -10.57 -0.29
CA LEU A 49 -2.43 -10.87 -0.45
C LEU A 49 -1.60 -10.36 0.74
N LEU A 50 -1.93 -9.17 1.25
CA LEU A 50 -1.30 -8.58 2.42
C LEU A 50 -1.60 -9.41 3.68
N ALA A 51 -2.85 -9.85 3.88
CA ALA A 51 -3.22 -10.71 4.99
C ALA A 51 -2.44 -12.03 4.98
N VAL A 52 -2.41 -12.71 3.83
CA VAL A 52 -1.63 -13.96 3.65
C VAL A 52 -0.14 -13.72 3.90
N SER A 53 0.42 -12.62 3.37
CA SER A 53 1.84 -12.29 3.57
C SER A 53 2.16 -12.06 5.04
N MET A 54 1.31 -11.34 5.77
CA MET A 54 1.48 -11.08 7.19
C MET A 54 1.36 -12.37 8.01
N THR A 55 0.36 -13.20 7.74
CA THR A 55 0.24 -14.52 8.37
C THR A 55 1.50 -15.35 8.17
N ALA A 56 2.03 -15.43 6.95
CA ALA A 56 3.27 -16.15 6.66
C ALA A 56 4.48 -15.57 7.41
N ILE A 57 4.59 -14.23 7.52
CA ILE A 57 5.65 -13.57 8.28
C ILE A 57 5.55 -13.89 9.79
N TYR A 58 4.34 -13.88 10.34
CA TYR A 58 4.11 -14.21 11.76
C TYR A 58 4.44 -15.67 12.07
N LEU A 59 4.00 -16.61 11.22
CA LEU A 59 4.33 -18.03 11.35
C LEU A 59 5.84 -18.25 11.24
N LEU A 60 6.52 -17.57 10.31
CA LEU A 60 7.97 -17.65 10.18
C LEU A 60 8.68 -17.16 11.45
N ARG A 61 8.20 -16.06 12.05
CA ARG A 61 8.74 -15.54 13.31
C ARG A 61 8.59 -16.55 14.45
N GLU A 62 7.45 -17.22 14.55
CA GLU A 62 7.15 -18.18 15.61
C GLU A 62 8.02 -19.43 15.53
N HIS A 63 8.20 -19.99 14.32
CA HIS A 63 8.96 -21.23 14.11
C HIS A 63 10.48 -21.03 14.02
N SER A 64 10.96 -19.79 13.94
CA SER A 64 12.38 -19.48 13.81
C SER A 64 13.11 -19.43 15.17
N THR A 65 14.31 -20.00 15.21
CA THR A 65 15.17 -19.98 16.42
C THR A 65 15.51 -18.56 16.82
N ASN A 66 15.68 -18.34 18.13
CA ASN A 66 16.18 -17.08 18.66
C ASN A 66 17.53 -16.76 17.99
N ASP A 67 17.70 -15.52 17.53
CA ASP A 67 18.85 -15.02 16.77
C ASP A 67 19.05 -15.55 15.34
N SER A 68 18.09 -16.29 14.77
CA SER A 68 18.16 -16.64 13.35
C SER A 68 17.95 -15.42 12.42
N PHE A 69 18.61 -15.47 11.26
CA PHE A 69 18.43 -14.53 10.16
C PHE A 69 16.94 -14.35 9.81
N SER A 70 16.21 -15.46 9.70
CA SER A 70 14.77 -15.48 9.40
C SER A 70 13.95 -14.71 10.43
N LYS A 71 14.24 -14.88 11.74
CA LYS A 71 13.53 -14.18 12.81
C LYS A 71 13.74 -12.67 12.77
N SER A 72 14.98 -12.25 12.54
CA SER A 72 15.35 -10.83 12.47
C SER A 72 14.59 -10.12 11.33
N HIS A 73 14.57 -10.74 10.14
CA HIS A 73 13.82 -10.21 9.00
C HIS A 73 12.30 -10.24 9.20
N ALA A 74 11.76 -11.29 9.83
CA ALA A 74 10.33 -11.34 10.15
C ALA A 74 9.92 -10.21 11.12
N ILE A 75 10.70 -9.97 12.17
CA ILE A 75 10.48 -8.85 13.09
C ILE A 75 10.58 -7.49 12.36
N PHE A 76 11.57 -7.35 11.48
CA PHE A 76 11.73 -6.15 10.67
C PHE A 76 10.50 -5.86 9.80
N LEU A 77 9.97 -6.88 9.11
CA LEU A 77 8.77 -6.77 8.28
C LEU A 77 7.54 -6.44 9.10
N ILE A 78 7.32 -7.12 10.23
CA ILE A 78 6.19 -6.85 11.14
C ILE A 78 6.23 -5.40 11.64
N ARG A 79 7.38 -4.91 12.12
CA ARG A 79 7.51 -3.51 12.57
C ARG A 79 7.24 -2.54 11.43
N THR A 80 7.75 -2.84 10.24
CA THR A 80 7.53 -2.01 9.05
C THR A 80 6.05 -1.94 8.69
N PHE A 81 5.33 -3.06 8.74
CA PHE A 81 3.88 -3.10 8.50
C PHE A 81 3.11 -2.22 9.48
N TRP A 82 3.32 -2.38 10.79
CA TRP A 82 2.56 -1.62 11.79
C TRP A 82 2.87 -0.13 11.75
N THR A 83 4.13 0.26 11.58
CA THR A 83 4.51 1.67 11.43
C THR A 83 3.94 2.27 10.14
N ALA A 84 3.94 1.53 9.03
CA ALA A 84 3.35 2.01 7.77
C ALA A 84 1.83 2.21 7.90
N ASN A 85 1.12 1.29 8.56
CA ASN A 85 -0.31 1.44 8.82
C ASN A 85 -0.62 2.63 9.72
N LEU A 86 0.21 2.87 10.75
CA LEU A 86 0.07 4.07 11.58
C LEU A 86 0.22 5.35 10.75
N TYR A 87 1.23 5.42 9.87
CA TYR A 87 1.39 6.53 8.95
C TYR A 87 0.22 6.67 7.98
N LEU A 88 -0.34 5.57 7.49
CA LEU A 88 -1.51 5.59 6.61
C LEU A 88 -2.73 6.16 7.30
N VAL A 89 -2.98 5.78 8.55
CA VAL A 89 -4.09 6.33 9.33
C VAL A 89 -3.89 7.83 9.54
N ILE A 90 -2.70 8.25 9.99
CA ILE A 90 -2.40 9.67 10.25
C ILE A 90 -2.50 10.50 8.96
N SER A 91 -1.93 10.02 7.86
CA SER A 91 -1.94 10.72 6.57
C SER A 91 -3.34 10.81 5.98
N THR A 92 -4.14 9.74 6.09
CA THR A 92 -5.52 9.72 5.61
C THR A 92 -6.39 10.66 6.41
N VAL A 93 -6.30 10.66 7.76
CA VAL A 93 -7.05 11.60 8.60
C VAL A 93 -6.66 13.04 8.27
N GLY A 94 -5.36 13.33 8.14
CA GLY A 94 -4.87 14.66 7.74
C GLY A 94 -5.38 15.08 6.36
N SER A 95 -5.35 14.17 5.38
CA SER A 95 -5.89 14.40 4.03
C SER A 95 -7.39 14.69 4.05
N VAL A 96 -8.18 13.94 4.82
CA VAL A 96 -9.63 14.15 4.94
C VAL A 96 -9.92 15.51 5.58
N LEU A 97 -9.20 15.88 6.63
CA LEU A 97 -9.36 17.19 7.27
C LEU A 97 -9.07 18.34 6.30
N ILE A 98 -7.98 18.26 5.54
CA ILE A 98 -7.66 19.27 4.50
C ILE A 98 -8.75 19.28 3.42
N PHE A 99 -9.17 18.13 2.94
CA PHE A 99 -10.23 18.05 1.95
C PHE A 99 -11.50 18.78 2.44
N LEU A 100 -11.96 18.48 3.66
CA LEU A 100 -13.15 19.11 4.24
C LEU A 100 -13.01 20.63 4.46
N MET A 101 -11.80 21.12 4.76
CA MET A 101 -11.56 22.55 4.96
C MET A 101 -11.55 23.35 3.66
N PHE A 102 -11.10 22.75 2.55
CA PHE A 102 -10.81 23.48 1.31
C PHE A 102 -11.70 23.10 0.12
N VAL A 103 -12.49 22.04 0.22
CA VAL A 103 -13.40 21.62 -0.84
C VAL A 103 -14.54 22.63 -1.03
N LYS A 104 -14.81 22.99 -2.29
CA LYS A 104 -15.96 23.80 -2.68
C LYS A 104 -17.09 22.88 -3.12
N LEU A 105 -18.14 22.82 -2.30
CA LEU A 105 -19.35 22.02 -2.56
C LEU A 105 -20.37 22.73 -3.46
N SER A 106 -20.19 24.02 -3.76
CA SER A 106 -21.13 24.79 -4.58
C SER A 106 -21.46 24.18 -5.95
N PRO A 107 -20.55 23.47 -6.67
CA PRO A 107 -20.90 22.83 -7.94
C PRO A 107 -21.88 21.65 -7.80
N LEU A 108 -22.02 21.09 -6.59
CA LEU A 108 -22.92 19.96 -6.34
C LEU A 108 -24.36 20.41 -6.06
N ASN A 109 -24.58 21.66 -5.65
CA ASN A 109 -25.90 22.22 -5.32
C ASN A 109 -27.02 21.85 -6.33
N PRO A 110 -26.83 21.98 -7.67
CA PRO A 110 -27.90 21.63 -8.61
C PRO A 110 -28.25 20.14 -8.64
N CYS A 111 -27.32 19.25 -8.27
CA CYS A 111 -27.58 17.81 -8.20
C CYS A 111 -28.11 17.37 -6.82
N VAL A 112 -27.98 18.20 -5.77
CA VAL A 112 -28.46 17.84 -4.42
C VAL A 112 -29.95 17.55 -4.43
N HIS A 113 -30.75 18.36 -5.12
CA HIS A 113 -32.20 18.15 -5.20
C HIS A 113 -32.54 16.81 -5.86
N THR A 114 -31.91 16.50 -7.00
CA THR A 114 -32.10 15.22 -7.70
C THR A 114 -31.72 14.02 -6.83
N VAL A 115 -30.62 14.12 -6.06
CA VAL A 115 -30.19 13.07 -5.13
C VAL A 115 -31.19 12.90 -3.99
N MET A 116 -31.68 14.00 -3.42
CA MET A 116 -32.66 13.97 -2.32
C MET A 116 -34.01 13.40 -2.79
N ASP A 117 -34.48 13.76 -3.98
CA ASP A 117 -35.74 13.28 -4.55
C ASP A 117 -35.69 11.77 -4.82
N HIS A 118 -34.51 11.21 -5.07
CA HIS A 118 -34.31 9.78 -5.32
C HIS A 118 -33.71 9.05 -4.11
N ALA A 119 -33.44 9.72 -2.99
CA ALA A 119 -32.69 9.15 -1.87
C ALA A 119 -33.35 7.89 -1.30
N GLU A 120 -34.68 7.91 -1.12
CA GLU A 120 -35.45 6.75 -0.65
C GLU A 120 -35.37 5.58 -1.65
N SER A 121 -35.50 5.87 -2.95
CA SER A 121 -35.39 4.85 -4.00
C SER A 121 -33.99 4.25 -4.10
N ILE A 122 -32.94 5.06 -3.93
CA ILE A 122 -31.54 4.61 -3.94
C ILE A 122 -31.26 3.72 -2.73
N LEU A 123 -31.74 4.11 -1.54
CA LEU A 123 -31.56 3.34 -0.31
C LEU A 123 -32.30 2.01 -0.34
N LEU A 124 -33.52 1.97 -0.91
CA LEU A 124 -34.35 0.75 -0.96
C LEU A 124 -33.92 -0.22 -2.07
N SER A 125 -33.47 0.28 -3.22
CA SER A 125 -33.07 -0.55 -4.36
C SER A 125 -31.62 -1.01 -4.31
N ASN A 126 -30.78 -0.38 -3.49
CA ASN A 126 -29.33 -0.52 -3.48
C ASN A 126 -28.70 -0.30 -4.88
N ASP A 127 -29.39 0.45 -5.74
CA ASP A 127 -28.95 0.71 -7.10
C ASP A 127 -28.02 1.94 -7.14
N TYR A 128 -26.73 1.67 -6.96
CA TYR A 128 -25.68 2.68 -7.07
C TYR A 128 -25.59 3.33 -8.46
N THR A 129 -26.21 2.74 -9.49
CA THR A 129 -26.21 3.33 -10.84
C THR A 129 -27.12 4.55 -10.92
N LEU A 130 -28.18 4.62 -10.10
CA LEU A 130 -29.04 5.81 -10.01
C LEU A 130 -28.29 6.97 -9.36
N LEU A 131 -27.51 6.70 -8.30
CA LEU A 131 -26.70 7.72 -7.63
C LEU A 131 -25.63 8.29 -8.56
N THR A 132 -24.88 7.44 -9.27
CA THR A 132 -23.85 7.92 -10.21
C THR A 132 -24.45 8.73 -11.35
N LYS A 133 -25.58 8.31 -11.92
CA LYS A 133 -26.30 9.09 -12.95
C LYS A 133 -26.78 10.44 -12.42
N ALA A 134 -27.27 10.51 -11.17
CA ALA A 134 -27.74 11.75 -10.57
C ALA A 134 -26.60 12.76 -10.33
N VAL A 135 -25.39 12.29 -10.02
CA VAL A 135 -24.23 13.13 -9.70
C VAL A 135 -23.35 13.44 -10.91
N ALA A 136 -23.33 12.57 -11.93
CA ALA A 136 -22.54 12.71 -13.16
C ALA A 136 -22.54 14.13 -13.77
N PRO A 137 -23.68 14.84 -13.93
CA PRO A 137 -23.67 16.17 -14.53
C PRO A 137 -22.99 17.24 -13.67
N CYS A 138 -22.84 17.03 -12.36
CA CYS A 138 -22.13 17.94 -11.46
C CYS A 138 -20.68 17.52 -11.22
N GLU A 139 -20.33 16.25 -11.48
CA GLU A 139 -19.01 15.69 -11.21
C GLU A 139 -17.91 16.43 -11.96
N GLU A 140 -18.08 16.68 -13.27
CA GLU A 140 -17.06 17.35 -14.09
C GLU A 140 -16.73 18.76 -13.54
N LYS A 141 -17.76 19.54 -13.20
CA LYS A 141 -17.58 20.90 -12.64
C LYS A 141 -16.99 20.84 -11.23
N PHE A 142 -17.39 19.86 -10.43
CA PHE A 142 -16.83 19.65 -9.09
C PHE A 142 -15.35 19.29 -9.17
N MET A 143 -14.97 18.37 -10.06
CA MET A 143 -13.59 17.97 -10.29
C MET A 143 -12.76 19.13 -10.83
N ALA A 144 -13.26 19.89 -11.82
CA ALA A 144 -12.56 21.04 -12.37
C ALA A 144 -12.30 22.15 -11.33
N LEU A 145 -13.21 22.33 -10.35
CA LEU A 145 -13.05 23.34 -9.31
C LEU A 145 -12.13 22.91 -8.16
N ASN A 146 -12.05 21.60 -7.91
CA ASN A 146 -11.37 21.03 -6.74
C ASN A 146 -10.16 20.16 -7.09
N ASP A 147 -9.76 20.10 -8.36
CA ASP A 147 -8.66 19.27 -8.89
C ASP A 147 -7.38 19.37 -8.06
N LYS A 148 -6.95 20.59 -7.74
CA LYS A 148 -5.75 20.87 -6.95
C LYS A 148 -5.87 20.36 -5.52
N VAL A 149 -7.02 20.57 -4.88
CA VAL A 149 -7.27 20.11 -3.51
C VAL A 149 -7.27 18.59 -3.47
N ILE A 150 -7.97 17.94 -4.41
CA ILE A 150 -8.02 16.48 -4.55
C ILE A 150 -6.61 15.93 -4.76
N PHE A 151 -5.84 16.51 -5.67
CA PHE A 151 -4.47 16.09 -5.96
C PHE A 151 -3.55 16.19 -4.74
N ILE A 152 -3.60 17.32 -4.01
CA ILE A 152 -2.84 17.51 -2.77
C ILE A 152 -3.25 16.48 -1.73
N CYS A 153 -4.55 16.21 -1.58
CA CYS A 153 -5.07 15.21 -0.64
C CYS A 153 -4.55 13.81 -0.99
N VAL A 154 -4.59 13.41 -2.26
CA VAL A 154 -4.06 12.12 -2.73
C VAL A 154 -2.57 11.99 -2.41
N ILE A 155 -1.78 13.03 -2.70
CA ILE A 155 -0.34 13.04 -2.37
C ILE A 155 -0.15 12.93 -0.86
N LEU A 156 -0.87 13.72 -0.07
CA LEU A 156 -0.72 13.73 1.38
C LEU A 156 -1.08 12.38 2.00
N ALA A 157 -2.14 11.73 1.51
CA ALA A 157 -2.57 10.43 1.97
C ALA A 157 -1.55 9.33 1.62
N ALA A 158 -1.06 9.29 0.38
CA ALA A 158 -0.26 8.16 -0.13
C ALA A 158 1.26 8.35 0.05
N PHE A 159 1.79 9.54 -0.20
CA PHE A 159 3.23 9.78 -0.30
C PHE A 159 4.02 9.42 0.97
N PRO A 160 3.61 9.82 2.19
CA PRO A 160 4.36 9.49 3.40
C PRO A 160 4.54 7.99 3.61
N VAL A 161 3.47 7.22 3.33
CA VAL A 161 3.44 5.76 3.48
C VAL A 161 4.32 5.10 2.43
N LEU A 162 4.19 5.51 1.16
CA LEU A 162 4.99 4.98 0.06
C LEU A 162 6.48 5.30 0.21
N ALA A 163 6.82 6.52 0.62
CA ALA A 163 8.20 6.92 0.87
C ALA A 163 8.82 6.10 2.01
N TYR A 164 8.09 5.95 3.13
CA TYR A 164 8.54 5.14 4.26
C TYR A 164 8.75 3.68 3.86
N LEU A 165 7.76 3.07 3.20
CA LEU A 165 7.82 1.67 2.78
C LEU A 165 8.94 1.42 1.77
N THR A 166 9.14 2.31 0.80
CA THR A 166 10.22 2.20 -0.19
C THR A 166 11.59 2.28 0.50
N ALA A 167 11.78 3.24 1.42
CA ALA A 167 13.02 3.37 2.18
C ALA A 167 13.30 2.13 3.06
N ARG A 168 12.26 1.54 3.66
CA ARG A 168 12.39 0.34 4.50
C ARG A 168 12.60 -0.93 3.67
N PHE A 169 11.88 -1.07 2.56
CA PHE A 169 12.01 -2.18 1.62
C PHE A 169 13.43 -2.24 1.06
N THR A 170 13.93 -1.13 0.51
CA THR A 170 15.30 -1.07 -0.05
C THR A 170 16.37 -1.44 0.98
N ARG A 171 16.26 -0.94 2.22
CA ARG A 171 17.19 -1.29 3.31
C ARG A 171 17.10 -2.78 3.69
N GLY A 172 15.89 -3.29 3.89
CA GLY A 172 15.66 -4.68 4.28
C GLY A 172 16.05 -5.68 3.19
N PHE A 173 15.70 -5.38 1.95
CA PHE A 173 16.02 -6.20 0.77
C PHE A 173 17.53 -6.23 0.51
N ARG A 174 18.20 -5.06 0.54
CA ARG A 174 19.67 -5.01 0.41
C ARG A 174 20.35 -5.86 1.47
N LYS A 175 19.93 -5.74 2.73
CA LYS A 175 20.48 -6.57 3.82
C LYS A 175 20.25 -8.06 3.54
N ALA A 176 19.03 -8.45 3.13
CA ALA A 176 18.72 -9.84 2.82
C ALA A 176 19.53 -10.42 1.65
N VAL A 177 19.96 -9.59 0.69
CA VAL A 177 20.76 -10.02 -0.47
C VAL A 177 22.27 -9.98 -0.20
N LEU A 178 22.74 -9.05 0.63
CA LEU A 178 24.15 -8.77 0.91
C LEU A 178 24.70 -9.51 2.14
N ASP A 179 23.89 -9.83 3.16
CA ASP A 179 24.30 -10.69 4.29
C ASP A 179 24.43 -12.15 3.80
N ARG A 180 25.37 -12.41 2.90
CA ARG A 180 25.75 -13.76 2.43
C ARG A 180 26.84 -14.40 3.27
N ASN A 181 27.46 -13.65 4.20
CA ASN A 181 28.72 -14.03 4.86
C ASN A 181 28.60 -14.21 6.38
N ILE A 182 27.44 -14.63 6.90
CA ILE A 182 27.30 -15.07 8.29
C ILE A 182 26.77 -16.49 8.30
#